data_AF-A0A1G9P989-F1
#
_entry.id   AF-A0A1G9P989-F1
#
_cell.length_a   1.000
_cell.length_b   1.000
_cell.length_c   1.000
_cell.angle_alpha   90.00
_cell.angle_beta   90.00
_cell.angle_gamma   90.00
#
_symmetry.space_group_name_H-M   'P 1'
#
loop_
_entity.id
_entity.type
_entity.pdbx_description
1 polymer ?
#
loop_
_entity_poly.entity_id
_entity_poly.type
_entity_poly.pdbx_seq_one_letter_code
_entity_poly.pdbx_strand_id
1 'polypeptide(L)'
;MVRMQAEPNEIATQQPQAFGKVREDLKLVTLDVLIENFSKSLTGNGAKNEDAWQQFFKANTFALKQIFAAPVAFYGEQVHVRSPDMKGAGGQIADFVLFNTLTRSMVLVEIKTPSAALVAKNKYRGASSAEVYPPDKELSGAIAQLQAQMESARTDFDQIVRRTPGAGPLDTKVVTGAVIAGTLGSMDQLRKDSFVRYRNGLHGIEVITFDEVLDRLLALQTMLKESGYSWFVGSVNPG
;
A
#
# COMPACT_ATOMS: atom_id res chain seq x y z
N MET A 1 7.39 13.41 -46.46
CA MET A 1 7.66 12.92 -45.09
C MET A 1 6.34 12.83 -44.35
N VAL A 2 5.69 11.65 -44.37
CA VAL A 2 4.46 11.39 -43.60
C VAL A 2 4.88 10.44 -42.48
N ARG A 3 4.96 10.93 -41.25
CA ARG A 3 5.06 10.06 -40.07
C ARG A 3 3.67 9.43 -39.89
N MET A 4 3.53 8.17 -40.30
CA MET A 4 2.44 7.30 -39.84
C MET A 4 2.60 7.11 -38.33
N GLN A 5 1.86 7.88 -37.54
CA GLN A 5 1.48 7.45 -36.21
C GLN A 5 0.36 6.42 -36.40
N ALA A 6 0.72 5.14 -36.56
CA ALA A 6 -0.25 4.08 -36.43
C ALA A 6 -0.78 4.11 -34.99
N GLU A 7 -2.10 4.05 -34.81
CA GLU A 7 -2.70 4.13 -33.48
C GLU A 7 -2.24 2.94 -32.63
N PRO A 8 -2.10 3.09 -31.29
CA PRO A 8 -1.62 2.02 -30.40
C PRO A 8 -2.38 0.69 -30.55
N ASN A 9 -3.66 0.76 -30.93
CA ASN A 9 -4.49 -0.41 -31.21
C ASN A 9 -4.13 -1.13 -32.53
N GLU A 10 -3.70 -0.41 -33.57
CA GLU A 10 -3.30 -1.01 -34.85
C GLU A 10 -1.98 -1.78 -34.71
N ILE A 11 -1.01 -1.22 -33.96
CA ILE A 11 0.28 -1.87 -33.67
C ILE A 11 0.08 -3.11 -32.78
N ALA A 12 -0.81 -3.04 -31.78
CA ALA A 12 -1.14 -4.17 -30.91
C ALA A 12 -1.78 -5.35 -31.67
N THR A 13 -2.52 -5.06 -32.74
CA THR A 13 -3.18 -6.09 -33.56
C THR A 13 -2.21 -6.72 -34.56
N GLN A 14 -1.25 -5.96 -35.09
CA GLN A 14 -0.29 -6.43 -36.09
C GLN A 14 0.95 -7.12 -35.50
N GLN A 15 1.42 -6.70 -34.32
CA GLN A 15 2.56 -7.30 -33.64
C GLN A 15 2.35 -7.38 -32.12
N PRO A 16 1.41 -8.24 -31.66
CA PRO A 16 1.03 -8.34 -30.25
C PRO A 16 2.22 -8.68 -29.32
N GLN A 17 3.19 -9.47 -29.79
CA GLN A 17 4.38 -9.82 -29.00
C GLN A 17 5.36 -8.64 -28.83
N ALA A 18 5.64 -7.89 -29.89
CA ALA A 18 6.52 -6.72 -29.81
C ALA A 18 5.90 -5.60 -28.97
N PHE A 19 4.59 -5.37 -29.11
CA PHE A 19 3.84 -4.43 -28.29
C PHE A 19 3.76 -4.86 -26.82
N GLY A 20 3.57 -6.16 -26.57
CA GLY A 20 3.65 -6.76 -25.23
C GLY A 20 4.98 -6.48 -24.55
N LYS A 21 6.09 -6.74 -25.26
CA LYS A 21 7.46 -6.50 -24.77
C LYS A 21 7.72 -5.03 -24.43
N VAL A 22 7.36 -4.10 -25.33
CA VAL A 22 7.52 -2.65 -25.06
C VAL A 22 6.71 -2.20 -23.83
N ARG A 23 5.51 -2.77 -23.64
CA ARG A 23 4.68 -2.49 -22.46
C ARG A 23 5.30 -3.04 -21.18
N GLU A 24 5.92 -4.21 -21.23
CA GLU A 24 6.65 -4.80 -20.11
C GLU A 24 7.90 -3.98 -19.76
N ASP A 25 8.70 -3.61 -20.76
CA ASP A 25 9.89 -2.77 -20.58
C ASP A 25 9.52 -1.41 -19.96
N LEU A 26 8.41 -0.78 -20.39
CA LEU A 26 7.93 0.48 -19.80
C LEU A 26 7.50 0.31 -18.34
N LYS A 27 6.84 -0.80 -18.00
CA LYS A 27 6.46 -1.10 -16.61
C LYS A 27 7.71 -1.29 -15.74
N LEU A 28 8.71 -1.99 -16.25
CA LEU A 28 9.99 -2.18 -15.57
C LEU A 28 10.71 -0.86 -15.32
N VAL A 29 10.86 -0.01 -16.33
CA VAL A 29 11.48 1.32 -16.18
C VAL A 29 10.72 2.18 -15.17
N THR A 30 9.39 2.14 -15.19
CA THR A 30 8.56 2.88 -14.23
C THR A 30 8.76 2.36 -12.80
N LEU A 31 8.88 1.04 -12.63
CA LEU A 31 9.13 0.41 -11.33
C LEU A 31 10.53 0.72 -10.81
N ASP A 32 11.55 0.76 -11.69
CA ASP A 32 12.92 1.13 -11.35
C ASP A 32 12.97 2.56 -10.79
N VAL A 33 12.33 3.51 -11.48
CA VAL A 33 12.23 4.91 -11.04
C VAL A 33 11.48 5.04 -9.71
N LEU A 34 10.39 4.26 -9.54
CA LEU A 34 9.65 4.21 -8.29
C LEU A 34 10.53 3.74 -7.11
N ILE A 35 11.24 2.62 -7.28
CA ILE A 35 12.12 2.04 -6.26
C ILE A 35 13.25 3.01 -5.88
N GLU A 36 13.85 3.66 -6.89
CA GLU A 36 14.92 4.64 -6.66
C GLU A 36 14.40 5.84 -5.87
N ASN A 37 13.24 6.39 -6.26
CA ASN A 37 12.62 7.52 -5.56
C ASN A 37 12.18 7.15 -4.14
N PHE A 38 11.65 5.94 -3.94
CA PHE A 38 11.28 5.42 -2.62
C PHE A 38 12.52 5.37 -1.72
N SER A 39 13.60 4.74 -2.19
CA SER A 39 14.85 4.58 -1.45
C SER A 39 15.48 5.92 -1.09
N LYS A 40 15.47 6.89 -2.01
CA LYS A 40 15.92 8.27 -1.74
C LYS A 40 15.04 8.96 -0.69
N SER A 41 13.72 8.79 -0.77
CA SER A 41 12.77 9.41 0.16
C SER A 41 12.91 8.87 1.59
N LEU A 42 13.30 7.59 1.76
CA LEU A 42 13.57 7.00 3.07
C LEU A 42 14.75 7.63 3.81
N THR A 43 15.75 8.12 3.09
CA THR A 43 16.97 8.69 3.68
C THR A 43 17.03 10.21 3.62
N GLY A 44 16.16 10.83 2.80
CA GLY A 44 16.11 12.28 2.61
C GLY A 44 15.35 13.04 3.70
N ASN A 45 15.35 14.38 3.58
CA ASN A 45 14.70 15.29 4.54
C ASN A 45 13.19 15.07 4.67
N GLY A 46 12.53 14.58 3.62
CA GLY A 46 11.10 14.26 3.62
C GLY A 46 10.73 13.01 4.44
N ALA A 47 11.70 12.20 4.85
CA ALA A 47 11.45 10.94 5.56
C ALA A 47 10.64 11.13 6.85
N LYS A 48 10.75 12.29 7.50
CA LYS A 48 10.05 12.60 8.77
C LYS A 48 8.74 13.36 8.57
N ASN A 49 8.29 13.53 7.34
CA ASN A 49 7.09 14.29 7.01
C ASN A 49 6.01 13.34 6.48
N GLU A 50 4.92 13.18 7.23
CA GLU A 50 3.79 12.32 6.87
C GLU A 50 3.11 12.78 5.58
N ASP A 51 2.87 14.08 5.41
CA ASP A 51 2.28 14.66 4.19
C ASP A 51 3.15 14.36 2.96
N ALA A 52 4.47 14.39 3.11
CA ALA A 52 5.39 14.06 2.01
C ALA A 52 5.22 12.60 1.57
N TRP A 53 5.00 11.68 2.52
CA TRP A 53 4.71 10.27 2.22
C TRP A 53 3.33 10.07 1.62
N GLN A 54 2.31 10.78 2.10
CA GLN A 54 0.99 10.77 1.46
C GLN A 54 1.08 11.26 0.01
N GLN A 55 1.78 12.37 -0.27
CA GLN A 55 1.99 12.83 -1.64
C GLN A 55 2.78 11.83 -2.49
N PHE A 56 3.77 11.16 -1.90
CA PHE A 56 4.51 10.10 -2.57
C PHE A 56 3.60 8.93 -2.99
N PHE A 57 2.79 8.40 -2.07
CA PHE A 57 1.90 7.26 -2.35
C PHE A 57 0.73 7.64 -3.25
N LYS A 58 0.24 8.89 -3.19
CA LYS A 58 -0.67 9.46 -4.18
C LYS A 58 -0.09 9.40 -5.59
N ALA A 59 1.13 9.89 -5.77
CA ALA A 59 1.80 9.88 -7.07
C ALA A 59 2.10 8.44 -7.54
N ASN A 60 2.23 7.51 -6.59
CA ASN A 60 2.65 6.13 -6.83
C ASN A 60 1.66 5.12 -6.23
N THR A 61 0.36 5.25 -6.55
CA THR A 61 -0.69 4.36 -5.98
C THR A 61 -0.45 2.87 -6.23
N PHE A 62 0.37 2.53 -7.23
CA PHE A 62 0.83 1.16 -7.45
C PHE A 62 1.54 0.56 -6.23
N ALA A 63 2.35 1.35 -5.51
CA ALA A 63 3.03 0.90 -4.30
C ALA A 63 2.04 0.51 -3.19
N LEU A 64 0.93 1.24 -3.05
CA LEU A 64 -0.14 0.89 -2.10
C LEU A 64 -0.78 -0.47 -2.42
N LYS A 65 -0.90 -0.82 -3.71
CA LYS A 65 -1.49 -2.10 -4.11
C LYS A 65 -0.60 -3.30 -3.74
N GLN A 66 0.72 -3.11 -3.69
CA GLN A 66 1.67 -4.16 -3.29
C GLN A 66 1.59 -4.52 -1.80
N ILE A 67 0.87 -3.72 -1.00
CA ILE A 67 0.61 -4.03 0.41
C ILE A 67 -0.35 -5.20 0.53
N PHE A 68 -1.26 -5.40 -0.42
CA PHE A 68 -2.33 -6.36 -0.26
C PHE A 68 -2.08 -7.64 -1.07
N ALA A 69 -2.29 -8.80 -0.43
CA ALA A 69 -2.30 -10.10 -1.10
C ALA A 69 -3.55 -10.34 -1.98
N ALA A 70 -4.38 -9.32 -2.20
CA ALA A 70 -5.64 -9.38 -2.91
C ALA A 70 -5.67 -8.34 -4.05
N PRO A 71 -6.46 -8.57 -5.11
CA PRO A 71 -6.59 -7.60 -6.19
C PRO A 71 -7.34 -6.37 -5.71
N VAL A 72 -6.60 -5.28 -5.47
CA VAL A 72 -7.15 -4.00 -5.01
C VAL A 72 -6.99 -2.90 -6.05
N ALA A 73 -7.96 -1.99 -6.07
CA ALA A 73 -7.92 -0.77 -6.87
C ALA A 73 -8.04 0.47 -5.97
N PHE A 74 -7.48 1.57 -6.45
CA PHE A 74 -7.52 2.85 -5.77
C PHE A 74 -8.91 3.47 -5.88
N TYR A 75 -9.48 3.93 -4.77
CA TYR A 75 -10.75 4.66 -4.75
C TYR A 75 -10.53 6.16 -4.63
N GLY A 76 -9.69 6.59 -3.69
CA GLY A 76 -9.41 7.99 -3.44
C GLY A 76 -8.43 8.20 -2.30
N GLU A 77 -7.98 9.44 -2.15
CA GLU A 77 -7.16 9.93 -1.03
C GLU A 77 -7.97 10.90 -0.18
N GLN A 78 -7.57 11.07 1.09
CA GLN A 78 -8.19 12.00 2.03
C GLN A 78 -9.73 11.90 1.98
N VAL A 79 -10.23 10.66 2.02
CA VAL A 79 -11.65 10.36 1.85
C VAL A 79 -12.36 10.49 3.17
N HIS A 80 -13.45 11.26 3.20
CA HIS A 80 -14.33 11.32 4.36
C HIS A 80 -15.04 9.99 4.56
N VAL A 81 -14.77 9.36 5.70
CA VAL A 81 -15.43 8.12 6.15
C VAL A 81 -16.47 8.36 7.24
N ARG A 82 -16.45 9.55 7.84
CA ARG A 82 -17.51 10.08 8.73
C ARG A 82 -17.89 11.49 8.32
N SER A 83 -19.19 11.76 8.27
CA SER A 83 -19.69 13.13 8.08
C SER A 83 -19.50 13.94 9.37
N PRO A 84 -19.09 15.22 9.29
CA PRO A 84 -19.10 16.10 10.44
C PRO A 84 -20.50 16.22 11.06
N ASP A 85 -20.56 16.49 12.36
CA ASP A 85 -21.80 16.78 13.07
C ASP A 85 -22.41 18.13 12.64
N MET A 86 -23.55 18.49 13.25
CA MET A 86 -24.23 19.77 12.94
C MET A 86 -23.40 21.02 13.23
N LYS A 87 -22.31 20.91 13.99
CA LYS A 87 -21.37 22.00 14.30
C LYS A 87 -20.10 21.95 13.45
N GLY A 88 -20.01 21.01 12.50
CA GLY A 88 -18.85 20.80 11.65
C GLY A 88 -17.70 20.06 12.34
N ALA A 89 -17.93 19.46 13.51
CA ALA A 89 -16.90 18.72 14.26
C ALA A 89 -17.00 17.20 14.01
N GLY A 90 -15.92 16.48 14.34
CA GLY A 90 -15.95 15.01 14.40
C GLY A 90 -15.94 14.28 13.05
N GLY A 91 -15.72 14.97 11.93
CA GLY A 91 -15.43 14.32 10.65
C GLY A 91 -14.16 13.48 10.75
N GLN A 92 -14.16 12.32 10.09
CA GLN A 92 -13.00 11.45 10.00
C GLN A 92 -12.62 11.27 8.54
N ILE A 93 -11.32 11.39 8.29
CA ILE A 93 -10.71 11.31 6.97
C ILE A 93 -9.70 10.17 7.02
N ALA A 94 -9.75 9.27 6.03
CA ALA A 94 -8.74 8.25 5.81
C ALA A 94 -7.73 8.74 4.78
N ASP A 95 -6.43 8.45 4.97
CA ASP A 95 -5.39 8.89 4.04
C ASP A 95 -5.64 8.34 2.63
N PHE A 96 -5.95 7.05 2.55
CA PHE A 96 -6.39 6.43 1.29
C PHE A 96 -7.51 5.43 1.50
N VAL A 97 -8.33 5.29 0.47
CA VAL A 97 -9.31 4.23 0.33
C VAL A 97 -8.98 3.43 -0.92
N LEU A 98 -8.89 2.13 -0.75
CA LEU A 98 -8.85 1.15 -1.82
C LEU A 98 -10.08 0.26 -1.70
N PHE A 99 -10.31 -0.56 -2.71
CA PHE A 99 -11.32 -1.60 -2.66
C PHE A 99 -10.83 -2.88 -3.35
N ASN A 100 -11.26 -4.01 -2.82
CA ASN A 100 -11.08 -5.29 -3.51
C ASN A 100 -11.94 -5.30 -4.78
N THR A 101 -11.33 -5.57 -5.93
CA THR A 101 -12.01 -5.45 -7.23
C THR A 101 -13.05 -6.53 -7.47
N LEU A 102 -12.99 -7.66 -6.75
CA LEU A 102 -13.91 -8.79 -6.87
C LEU A 102 -15.12 -8.65 -5.96
N THR A 103 -14.89 -8.31 -4.69
CA THR A 103 -15.96 -8.21 -3.67
C THR A 103 -16.49 -6.81 -3.48
N ARG A 104 -15.80 -5.79 -4.03
CA ARG A 104 -16.04 -4.36 -3.75
C ARG A 104 -15.84 -3.97 -2.29
N SER A 105 -15.29 -4.86 -1.45
CA SER A 105 -15.06 -4.59 -0.03
C SER A 105 -14.02 -3.49 0.15
N MET A 106 -14.30 -2.58 1.09
CA MET A 106 -13.48 -1.40 1.33
C MET A 106 -12.20 -1.74 2.10
N VAL A 107 -11.12 -1.03 1.77
CA VAL A 107 -9.84 -1.10 2.46
C VAL A 107 -9.38 0.32 2.78
N LEU A 108 -9.22 0.63 4.06
CA LEU A 108 -8.71 1.92 4.53
C LEU A 108 -7.20 1.85 4.75
N VAL A 109 -6.46 2.91 4.40
CA VAL A 109 -5.02 3.00 4.67
C VAL A 109 -4.73 4.24 5.49
N GLU A 110 -3.95 4.05 6.55
CA GLU A 110 -3.39 5.10 7.40
C GLU A 110 -1.87 5.06 7.28
N ILE A 111 -1.24 6.22 7.10
CA ILE A 111 0.21 6.34 6.94
C ILE A 111 0.80 7.09 8.13
N LYS A 112 1.94 6.61 8.60
CA LYS A 112 2.86 7.34 9.48
C LYS A 112 4.21 7.48 8.80
N THR A 113 5.20 8.01 9.52
CA THR A 113 6.54 8.15 8.97
C THR A 113 7.36 6.85 9.10
N PRO A 114 8.39 6.63 8.25
CA PRO A 114 9.41 5.61 8.44
C PRO A 114 10.14 5.69 9.79
N SER A 115 10.18 6.89 10.40
CA SER A 115 10.73 7.11 11.74
C SER A 115 9.76 6.82 12.88
N ALA A 116 8.49 6.50 12.57
CA ALA A 116 7.50 6.21 13.59
C ALA A 116 7.93 4.99 14.42
N ALA A 117 7.87 5.11 15.74
CA ALA A 117 8.19 4.02 16.65
C ALA A 117 7.11 2.94 16.55
N LEU A 118 7.52 1.69 16.35
CA LEU A 118 6.58 0.54 16.29
C LEU A 118 6.46 -0.18 17.63
N VAL A 119 7.54 -0.16 18.43
CA VAL A 119 7.59 -0.76 19.76
C VAL A 119 8.15 0.23 20.75
N ALA A 120 7.70 0.14 22.00
CA ALA A 120 8.13 1.04 23.04
C ALA A 120 9.64 0.93 23.29
N LYS A 121 10.26 2.08 23.64
CA LYS A 121 11.68 2.14 23.99
C LYS A 121 12.05 1.21 25.15
N ASN A 122 11.18 1.11 26.15
CA ASN A 122 11.42 0.32 27.36
C ASN A 122 10.65 -1.00 27.29
N LYS A 123 11.26 -2.07 27.80
CA LYS A 123 10.55 -3.34 27.98
C LYS A 123 9.44 -3.18 29.01
N TYR A 124 8.34 -3.90 28.80
CA TYR A 124 7.25 -3.99 29.77
C TYR A 124 7.58 -5.01 30.86
N ARG A 125 8.04 -6.21 30.48
CA ARG A 125 8.37 -7.29 31.40
C ARG A 125 9.44 -8.20 30.80
N GLY A 126 10.03 -9.05 31.63
CA GLY A 126 10.96 -10.10 31.24
C GLY A 126 12.42 -9.71 31.46
N ALA A 127 13.29 -10.71 31.38
CA ALA A 127 14.73 -10.57 31.52
C ALA A 127 15.45 -11.49 30.53
N SER A 128 16.68 -11.11 30.19
CA SER A 128 17.57 -11.85 29.30
C SER A 128 16.93 -12.10 27.92
N SER A 129 16.33 -13.26 27.69
CA SER A 129 15.74 -13.68 26.41
C SER A 129 14.21 -13.67 26.37
N ALA A 130 13.55 -13.32 27.47
CA ALA A 130 12.09 -13.33 27.58
C ALA A 130 11.48 -11.91 27.68
N GLU A 131 12.20 -10.91 27.18
CA GLU A 131 11.75 -9.52 27.23
C GLU A 131 10.57 -9.28 26.27
N VAL A 132 9.56 -8.59 26.78
CA VAL A 132 8.35 -8.23 26.05
C VAL A 132 8.32 -6.72 25.86
N TYR A 133 8.25 -6.30 24.61
CA TYR A 133 8.14 -4.89 24.23
C TYR A 133 6.72 -4.62 23.75
N PRO A 134 5.96 -3.71 24.39
CA PRO A 134 4.63 -3.34 23.93
C PRO A 134 4.72 -2.51 22.64
N PRO A 135 3.63 -2.40 21.85
CA PRO A 135 3.58 -1.46 20.75
C PRO A 135 3.81 -0.03 21.27
N ASP A 136 4.46 0.80 20.47
CA ASP A 136 4.61 2.22 20.82
C ASP A 136 3.26 2.96 20.71
N LYS A 137 3.16 4.14 21.33
CA LYS A 137 1.98 5.01 21.25
C LYS A 137 1.69 5.46 19.82
N GLU A 138 2.71 5.63 18.98
CA GLU A 138 2.52 6.05 17.59
C GLU A 138 1.82 4.96 16.79
N LEU A 139 2.29 3.71 16.87
CA LEU A 139 1.65 2.57 16.20
C LEU A 139 0.27 2.26 16.78
N SER A 140 0.15 2.18 18.11
CA SER A 140 -1.13 1.87 18.76
C SER A 140 -2.19 2.96 18.54
N GLY A 141 -1.77 4.23 18.50
CA GLY A 141 -2.63 5.35 18.13
C GLY A 141 -3.12 5.27 16.68
N ALA A 142 -2.23 4.98 15.72
CA ALA A 142 -2.60 4.79 14.32
C ALA A 142 -3.59 3.63 14.12
N ILE A 143 -3.40 2.51 14.82
CA ILE A 143 -4.33 1.38 14.78
C ILE A 143 -5.69 1.77 15.37
N ALA A 144 -5.71 2.44 16.53
CA ALA A 144 -6.96 2.89 17.15
C ALA A 144 -7.72 3.88 16.25
N GLN A 145 -7.02 4.80 15.61
CA GLN A 145 -7.57 5.73 14.64
C GLN A 145 -8.18 4.98 13.44
N LEU A 146 -7.43 4.03 12.86
CA LEU A 146 -7.89 3.22 11.75
C LEU A 146 -9.14 2.39 12.12
N GLN A 147 -9.17 1.79 13.31
CA GLN A 147 -10.36 1.07 13.80
C GLN A 147 -11.59 1.97 13.89
N ALA A 148 -11.42 3.21 14.39
CA ALA A 148 -12.51 4.18 14.44
C ALA A 148 -12.98 4.60 13.04
N GLN A 149 -12.05 4.83 12.11
CA GLN A 149 -12.36 5.11 10.70
C GLN A 149 -13.09 3.93 10.04
N MET A 150 -12.68 2.70 10.30
CA MET A 150 -13.34 1.49 9.78
C MET A 150 -14.79 1.39 10.28
N GLU A 151 -15.03 1.69 11.56
CA GLU A 151 -16.39 1.68 12.11
C GLU A 151 -17.27 2.77 11.50
N SER A 152 -16.73 3.98 11.34
CA SER A 152 -17.42 5.06 10.63
C SER A 152 -17.73 4.70 9.19
N ALA A 153 -16.78 4.04 8.49
CA ALA A 153 -17.01 3.62 7.12
C ALA A 153 -18.18 2.63 7.00
N ARG A 154 -18.35 1.72 7.98
CA ARG A 154 -19.49 0.78 8.02
C ARG A 154 -20.83 1.48 8.24
N THR A 155 -20.84 2.58 8.97
CA THR A 155 -22.07 3.22 9.46
C THR A 155 -22.50 4.41 8.60
N ASP A 156 -21.55 5.21 8.12
CA ASP A 156 -21.82 6.52 7.51
C ASP A 156 -21.50 6.58 6.01
N PHE A 157 -20.57 5.76 5.51
CA PHE A 157 -20.01 5.94 4.16
C PHE A 157 -21.04 5.82 3.05
N ASP A 158 -22.00 4.90 3.19
CA ASP A 158 -23.10 4.73 2.22
C ASP A 158 -23.90 6.03 2.04
N GLN A 159 -24.10 6.79 3.11
CA GLN A 159 -24.79 8.09 3.04
C GLN A 159 -23.92 9.17 2.38
N ILE A 160 -22.61 9.14 2.64
CA ILE A 160 -21.63 10.05 2.02
C ILE A 160 -21.60 9.83 0.51
N VAL A 161 -21.51 8.59 0.05
CA VAL A 161 -21.52 8.23 -1.38
C VAL A 161 -22.80 8.69 -2.07
N ARG A 162 -23.98 8.44 -1.46
CA ARG A 162 -25.27 8.88 -2.03
C ARG A 162 -25.37 10.38 -2.24
N ARG A 163 -24.64 11.18 -1.46
CA ARG A 163 -24.60 12.64 -1.55
C ARG A 163 -23.48 13.16 -2.46
N THR A 164 -22.65 12.27 -3.01
CA THR A 164 -21.46 12.63 -3.77
C THR A 164 -21.62 12.17 -5.23
N PRO A 165 -21.97 13.08 -6.16
CA PRO A 165 -22.11 12.73 -7.57
C PRO A 165 -20.84 12.08 -8.14
N GLY A 166 -20.99 10.96 -8.84
CA GLY A 166 -19.88 10.22 -9.44
C GLY A 166 -19.11 9.29 -8.49
N ALA A 167 -19.42 9.27 -7.19
CA ALA A 167 -18.86 8.31 -6.26
C ALA A 167 -19.46 6.92 -6.50
N GLY A 168 -18.61 5.94 -6.81
CA GLY A 168 -19.04 4.54 -6.95
C GLY A 168 -19.30 3.91 -5.57
N PRO A 169 -20.35 3.08 -5.41
CA PRO A 169 -20.64 2.44 -4.13
C PRO A 169 -19.62 1.35 -3.80
N LEU A 170 -19.19 1.26 -2.54
CA LEU A 170 -18.34 0.17 -2.04
C LEU A 170 -19.16 -0.74 -1.13
N ASP A 171 -18.73 -1.99 -0.99
CA ASP A 171 -19.31 -2.88 0.04
C ASP A 171 -18.69 -2.53 1.39
N THR A 172 -19.47 -1.85 2.22
CA THR A 172 -19.10 -1.40 3.56
C THR A 172 -19.40 -2.45 4.64
N LYS A 173 -19.97 -3.63 4.31
CA LYS A 173 -20.17 -4.72 5.28
C LYS A 173 -18.84 -5.34 5.69
N VAL A 174 -17.89 -5.36 4.76
CA VAL A 174 -16.51 -5.82 5.00
C VAL A 174 -15.59 -4.64 4.77
N VAL A 175 -15.09 -4.08 5.86
CA VAL A 175 -14.06 -3.04 5.86
C VAL A 175 -12.82 -3.61 6.52
N THR A 176 -11.69 -3.61 5.80
CA THR A 176 -10.36 -3.93 6.34
C THR A 176 -9.48 -2.68 6.36
N GLY A 177 -8.33 -2.76 7.01
CA GLY A 177 -7.40 -1.66 7.17
C GLY A 177 -5.96 -2.04 6.88
N ALA A 178 -5.13 -1.06 6.54
CA ALA A 178 -3.68 -1.17 6.59
C ALA A 178 -3.05 0.06 7.25
N VAL A 179 -1.99 -0.17 8.03
CA VAL A 179 -1.12 0.87 8.57
C VAL A 179 0.26 0.73 7.94
N ILE A 180 0.77 1.81 7.33
CA ILE A 180 2.16 1.89 6.87
C ILE A 180 2.94 2.74 7.87
N ALA A 181 3.86 2.13 8.63
CA ALA A 181 4.58 2.85 9.68
C ALA A 181 5.96 2.25 9.94
N GLY A 182 6.92 3.11 10.29
CA GLY A 182 8.20 2.70 10.84
C GLY A 182 9.07 1.88 9.89
N THR A 183 10.15 1.32 10.45
CA THR A 183 11.09 0.42 9.77
C THR A 183 11.56 -0.68 10.72
N LEU A 184 11.89 -1.86 10.18
CA LEU A 184 12.43 -2.99 10.95
C LEU A 184 13.95 -2.89 11.15
N GLY A 185 14.65 -2.20 10.25
CA GLY A 185 16.12 -2.17 10.21
C GLY A 185 16.81 -1.72 11.49
N SER A 186 16.15 -0.92 12.34
CA SER A 186 16.72 -0.40 13.60
C SER A 186 16.45 -1.27 14.84
N MET A 187 15.68 -2.36 14.70
CA MET A 187 15.24 -3.17 15.83
C MET A 187 16.15 -4.39 16.09
N ASP A 188 16.42 -4.67 17.36
CA ASP A 188 16.95 -5.98 17.76
C ASP A 188 15.89 -7.08 17.61
N GLN A 189 16.35 -8.34 17.77
CA GLN A 189 15.50 -9.50 17.56
C GLN A 189 14.31 -9.56 18.53
N LEU A 190 14.46 -9.21 19.81
CA LEU A 190 13.37 -9.29 20.79
C LEU A 190 12.27 -8.25 20.51
N ARG A 191 12.67 -7.06 20.06
CA ARG A 191 11.76 -6.02 19.57
C ARG A 191 11.04 -6.45 18.30
N LYS A 192 11.76 -7.02 17.32
CA LYS A 192 11.17 -7.59 16.10
C LYS A 192 10.14 -8.67 16.41
N ASP A 193 10.49 -9.60 17.29
CA ASP A 193 9.59 -10.69 17.68
C ASP A 193 8.33 -10.16 18.36
N SER A 194 8.46 -9.14 19.22
CA SER A 194 7.31 -8.51 19.88
C SER A 194 6.43 -7.77 18.88
N PHE A 195 7.02 -7.05 17.93
CA PHE A 195 6.31 -6.38 16.84
C PHE A 195 5.56 -7.37 15.95
N VAL A 196 6.23 -8.44 15.49
CA VAL A 196 5.64 -9.47 14.63
C VAL A 196 4.47 -10.16 15.32
N ARG A 197 4.61 -10.53 16.60
CA ARG A 197 3.51 -11.10 17.39
C ARG A 197 2.33 -10.13 17.50
N TYR A 198 2.60 -8.86 17.79
CA TYR A 198 1.55 -7.85 17.92
C TYR A 198 0.78 -7.66 16.61
N ARG A 199 1.47 -7.41 15.49
CA ARG A 199 0.80 -7.18 14.20
C ARG A 199 0.03 -8.40 13.71
N ASN A 200 0.56 -9.62 13.92
CA ASN A 200 -0.12 -10.85 13.53
C ASN A 200 -1.39 -11.13 14.35
N GLY A 201 -1.52 -10.51 15.54
CA GLY A 201 -2.72 -10.60 16.37
C GLY A 201 -3.83 -9.64 15.96
N LEU A 202 -3.59 -8.72 15.01
CA LEU A 202 -4.58 -7.74 14.57
C LEU A 202 -5.54 -8.35 13.55
N HIS A 203 -6.83 -8.39 13.90
CA HIS A 203 -7.85 -8.89 12.99
C HIS A 203 -8.28 -7.81 12.00
N GLY A 204 -8.21 -8.12 10.71
CA GLY A 204 -8.67 -7.23 9.64
C GLY A 204 -7.81 -5.98 9.41
N ILE A 205 -6.64 -5.89 10.06
CA ILE A 205 -5.67 -4.80 9.90
C ILE A 205 -4.31 -5.38 9.56
N GLU A 206 -3.75 -4.99 8.42
CA GLU A 206 -2.36 -5.28 8.06
C GLU A 206 -1.45 -4.14 8.54
N VAL A 207 -0.32 -4.47 9.18
CA VAL A 207 0.70 -3.47 9.53
C VAL A 207 1.96 -3.80 8.75
N ILE A 208 2.36 -2.88 7.89
CA ILE A 208 3.52 -3.01 7.02
C ILE A 208 4.51 -1.87 7.27
N THR A 209 5.81 -2.19 7.30
CA THR A 209 6.84 -1.18 7.45
C THR A 209 7.32 -0.64 6.10
N PHE A 210 7.96 0.52 6.11
CA PHE A 210 8.43 1.16 4.88
C PHE A 210 9.50 0.35 4.14
N ASP A 211 10.39 -0.31 4.89
CA ASP A 211 11.37 -1.24 4.33
C ASP A 211 10.70 -2.50 3.76
N GLU A 212 9.63 -3.02 4.39
CA GLU A 212 8.86 -4.13 3.81
C GLU A 212 8.16 -3.73 2.49
N VAL A 213 7.63 -2.51 2.37
CA VAL A 213 7.07 -2.00 1.11
C VAL A 213 8.15 -1.96 0.01
N LEU A 214 9.33 -1.44 0.33
CA LEU A 214 10.46 -1.40 -0.59
C LEU A 214 10.90 -2.81 -1.01
N ASP A 215 11.01 -3.74 -0.07
CA ASP A 215 11.39 -5.12 -0.34
C ASP A 215 10.38 -5.82 -1.25
N ARG A 216 9.07 -5.57 -1.08
CA ARG A 216 8.04 -6.10 -1.99
C ARG A 216 8.16 -5.53 -3.40
N LEU A 217 8.48 -4.24 -3.54
CA LEU A 217 8.73 -3.62 -4.85
C LEU A 217 9.98 -4.20 -5.53
N LEU A 218 11.06 -4.39 -4.78
CA LEU A 218 12.29 -5.04 -5.26
C LEU A 218 12.04 -6.48 -5.68
N ALA A 219 11.31 -7.26 -4.88
CA ALA A 219 10.94 -8.63 -5.21
C ALA A 219 10.13 -8.70 -6.51
N LEU A 220 9.14 -7.80 -6.68
CA LEU A 220 8.38 -7.70 -7.91
C LEU A 220 9.26 -7.35 -9.11
N GLN A 221 10.21 -6.41 -8.94
CA GLN A 221 11.15 -6.04 -10.00
C GLN A 221 11.98 -7.25 -10.43
N THR A 222 12.50 -8.02 -9.48
CA THR A 222 13.24 -9.26 -9.76
C THR A 222 12.38 -10.26 -10.53
N MET A 223 11.15 -10.51 -10.08
CA MET A 223 10.22 -11.42 -10.76
C MET A 223 9.93 -10.99 -12.20
N LEU A 224 9.73 -9.69 -12.45
CA LEU A 224 9.46 -9.18 -13.80
C LEU A 224 10.71 -9.26 -14.70
N LYS A 225 11.91 -9.06 -14.15
CA LYS A 225 13.18 -9.22 -14.88
C LYS A 225 13.43 -10.69 -15.24
N GLU A 226 13.18 -11.62 -14.32
CA GLU A 226 13.29 -13.06 -14.55
C GLU A 226 12.24 -13.59 -15.54
N SER A 227 11.01 -13.06 -15.48
CA SER A 227 9.93 -13.41 -16.41
C SER A 227 10.23 -12.95 -17.86
N GLY A 228 11.09 -11.94 -18.02
CA GLY A 228 11.62 -11.49 -19.31
C GLY A 228 12.69 -12.40 -19.92
N TYR A 229 13.24 -13.35 -19.15
CA TYR A 229 14.09 -14.44 -19.67
C TYR A 229 13.20 -15.61 -20.11
N SER A 230 12.96 -15.67 -21.42
CA SER A 230 12.21 -16.70 -22.12
C SER A 230 12.65 -18.13 -21.75
N TRP A 231 11.82 -18.85 -20.98
CA TRP A 231 11.84 -20.32 -20.93
C TRP A 231 11.18 -20.97 -22.16
N PHE A 232 10.75 -20.18 -23.16
CA PHE A 232 10.11 -20.67 -24.39
C PHE A 232 11.01 -20.55 -25.62
N VAL A 233 12.19 -21.18 -25.59
CA VAL A 233 12.84 -21.65 -26.83
C VAL A 233 13.44 -23.03 -26.59
N GLY A 234 12.57 -24.01 -26.32
CA GLY A 234 12.86 -25.42 -26.53
C GLY A 234 12.24 -25.81 -27.87
N SER A 235 13.04 -25.78 -28.94
CA SER A 235 12.65 -26.24 -30.27
C SER A 235 12.16 -27.68 -30.21
N VAL A 236 10.87 -27.89 -30.45
CA VAL A 236 10.36 -29.18 -30.91
C VAL A 236 10.88 -29.35 -32.33
N ASN A 237 11.87 -30.22 -32.50
CA ASN A 237 12.38 -30.62 -33.79
C ASN A 237 11.50 -31.77 -34.30
N PRO A 238 10.76 -31.62 -35.42
CA PRO A 238 10.13 -32.76 -36.06
C PRO A 238 11.16 -33.39 -37.01
N GLY A 239 11.82 -34.43 -36.53
CA GLY A 239 12.68 -35.33 -37.31
C GLY A 239 12.53 -36.75 -36.76
#